data_AF-A0A8D8Q2V7-F1
#
_entry.id   AF-A0A8D8Q2V7-F1
#
_cell.length_a   1.000
_cell.length_b   1.000
_cell.length_c   1.000
_cell.angle_alpha   90.00
_cell.angle_beta   90.00
_cell.angle_gamma   90.00
#
_symmetry.space_group_name_H-M   'P 1'
#
loop_
_entity.id
_entity.type
_entity.pdbx_description
1 polymer ?
#
loop_
_entity_poly.entity_id
_entity_poly.type
_entity_poly.pdbx_seq_one_letter_code
_entity_poly.pdbx_strand_id
1 'polypeptide(L)'
;MEAQKALQAGGMFSALAIPPDFPMSSRSSFDHMSRLDQSLGILSHGLLLQRKAFSDGVNTLMEKFPQMGGELHKIFGSPESPFKTVSDNILQYTCGKRAECIELRRKLLEPKDAHLAKLLTGIPPSSTALFEERLLAEFVRAHPSTVRPKPRNPPRLPPPASVQPFPSTQPRRERDPALQVQEHKGPWHFCFPIQAQDHQEQPLAQR
;
A
#
# COMPACT_ATOMS: atom_id res chain seq x y z
N MET A 1 7.78 14.85 -6.28
CA MET A 1 6.38 14.38 -6.43
C MET A 1 6.09 13.71 -7.78
N GLU A 2 6.82 14.01 -8.84
CA GLU A 2 6.55 13.45 -10.18
C GLU A 2 6.81 11.93 -10.28
N ALA A 3 7.94 11.44 -9.76
CA ALA A 3 8.26 10.00 -9.73
C ALA A 3 7.19 9.17 -8.98
N GLN A 4 6.67 9.70 -7.87
CA GLN A 4 5.58 9.07 -7.12
C GLN A 4 4.30 8.99 -7.95
N LYS A 5 3.93 10.06 -8.66
CA LYS A 5 2.76 10.06 -9.54
C LYS A 5 2.91 9.07 -10.69
N ALA A 6 4.08 9.00 -11.31
CA ALA A 6 4.36 8.06 -12.39
C ALA A 6 4.22 6.61 -11.94
N LEU A 7 4.73 6.26 -10.76
CA LEU A 7 4.62 4.91 -10.20
C LEU A 7 3.21 4.59 -9.67
N GLN A 8 2.45 5.59 -9.24
CA GLN A 8 1.07 5.42 -8.76
C GLN A 8 0.03 5.43 -9.89
N ALA A 9 0.40 5.85 -11.11
CA ALA A 9 -0.50 5.88 -12.27
C ALA A 9 -1.01 4.48 -12.67
N GLY A 10 -0.34 3.41 -12.22
CA GLY A 10 -0.69 2.04 -12.56
C GLY A 10 -2.07 1.58 -12.10
N GLY A 11 -2.73 2.26 -11.14
CA GLY A 11 -4.14 2.07 -10.71
C GLY A 11 -4.50 0.70 -10.11
N MET A 12 -4.10 -0.40 -10.75
CA MET A 12 -4.36 -1.81 -10.42
C MET A 12 -3.59 -2.31 -9.18
N PHE A 13 -2.73 -1.48 -8.61
CA PHE A 13 -1.83 -1.83 -7.52
C PHE A 13 -2.13 -1.09 -6.21
N SER A 14 -3.35 -0.57 -6.07
CA SER A 14 -3.84 -0.03 -4.80
C SER A 14 -4.04 -1.15 -3.77
N ALA A 15 -4.02 -0.77 -2.49
CA ALA A 15 -4.43 -1.68 -1.44
C ALA A 15 -5.89 -2.08 -1.63
N LEU A 16 -6.19 -3.38 -1.49
CA LEU A 16 -7.56 -3.88 -1.66
C LEU A 16 -8.50 -3.27 -0.61
N ALA A 17 -9.71 -2.90 -1.03
CA ALA A 17 -10.72 -2.29 -0.18
C ALA A 17 -11.28 -3.29 0.85
N ILE A 18 -11.80 -2.74 1.94
CA ILE A 18 -12.51 -3.49 2.98
C ILE A 18 -14.01 -3.21 2.82
N PRO A 19 -14.86 -4.22 3.04
CA PRO A 19 -16.28 -3.99 3.30
C PRO A 19 -16.49 -3.08 4.52
N PRO A 20 -17.32 -2.03 4.44
CA PRO A 20 -17.40 -0.96 5.45
C PRO A 20 -17.88 -1.43 6.84
N ASP A 21 -18.55 -2.57 6.94
CA ASP A 21 -19.24 -3.01 8.16
C ASP A 21 -18.55 -4.20 8.88
N PHE A 22 -17.40 -4.65 8.39
CA PHE A 22 -16.70 -5.79 9.00
C PHE A 22 -16.03 -5.40 10.33
N PRO A 23 -16.24 -6.18 11.41
CA PRO A 23 -15.55 -5.97 12.66
C PRO A 23 -14.06 -6.30 12.48
N MET A 24 -13.20 -5.38 12.93
CA MET A 24 -11.75 -5.52 12.80
C MET A 24 -11.11 -5.61 14.19
N SER A 25 -10.29 -6.65 14.40
CA SER A 25 -9.65 -6.92 15.69
C SER A 25 -8.56 -5.90 16.07
N SER A 26 -7.83 -5.38 15.09
CA SER A 26 -6.79 -4.35 15.29
C SER A 26 -6.72 -3.40 14.10
N ARG A 27 -7.12 -2.14 14.30
CA ARG A 27 -7.04 -1.09 13.26
C ARG A 27 -5.61 -0.73 12.90
N SER A 28 -4.72 -0.61 13.89
CA SER A 28 -3.33 -0.22 13.66
C SER A 28 -2.55 -1.26 12.84
N SER A 29 -2.71 -2.55 13.17
CA SER A 29 -2.11 -3.65 12.42
C SER A 29 -2.64 -3.69 11.00
N PHE A 30 -3.94 -3.49 10.83
CA PHE A 30 -4.57 -3.45 9.52
C PHE A 30 -4.06 -2.30 8.66
N ASP A 31 -4.00 -1.08 9.20
CA ASP A 31 -3.53 0.11 8.48
C ASP A 31 -2.07 -0.05 8.06
N HIS A 32 -1.23 -0.65 8.92
CA HIS A 32 0.15 -0.96 8.58
C HIS A 32 0.25 -1.95 7.42
N MET A 33 -0.51 -3.05 7.48
CA MET A 33 -0.56 -4.03 6.37
C MET A 33 -1.14 -3.43 5.09
N SER A 34 -2.11 -2.53 5.19
CA SER A 34 -2.67 -1.83 4.03
C SER A 34 -1.64 -0.92 3.36
N ARG A 35 -0.82 -0.22 4.15
CA ARG A 35 0.29 0.59 3.60
C ARG A 35 1.35 -0.29 2.95
N LEU A 36 1.67 -1.45 3.55
CA LEU A 36 2.62 -2.40 2.95
C LEU A 36 2.09 -2.98 1.64
N ASP A 37 0.83 -3.41 1.58
CA ASP A 37 0.18 -3.87 0.34
C ASP A 37 0.27 -2.79 -0.75
N GLN A 38 -0.04 -1.54 -0.41
CA GLN A 38 0.10 -0.41 -1.33
C GLN A 38 1.55 -0.23 -1.81
N SER A 39 2.53 -0.24 -0.91
CA SER A 39 3.94 -0.10 -1.27
C SER A 39 4.43 -1.23 -2.16
N LEU A 40 4.06 -2.48 -1.85
CA LEU A 40 4.40 -3.66 -2.64
C LEU A 40 3.74 -3.62 -4.02
N GLY A 41 2.49 -3.17 -4.10
CA GLY A 41 1.82 -2.93 -5.36
C GLY A 41 2.56 -1.91 -6.24
N ILE A 42 2.95 -0.77 -5.66
CA ILE A 42 3.72 0.27 -6.36
C ILE A 42 5.07 -0.30 -6.85
N LEU A 43 5.75 -1.09 -6.02
CA LEU A 43 7.01 -1.74 -6.39
C LEU A 43 6.83 -2.74 -7.54
N SER A 44 5.80 -3.59 -7.49
CA SER A 44 5.46 -4.50 -8.60
C SER A 44 5.24 -3.73 -9.90
N HIS A 45 4.50 -2.63 -9.86
CA HIS A 45 4.28 -1.79 -11.04
C HIS A 45 5.60 -1.18 -11.56
N GLY A 46 6.41 -0.63 -10.67
CA GLY A 46 7.70 -0.02 -11.04
C GLY A 46 8.65 -1.03 -11.68
N LEU A 47 8.72 -2.26 -11.18
CA LEU A 47 9.53 -3.34 -11.76
C LEU A 47 9.06 -3.71 -13.17
N LEU A 48 7.75 -3.77 -13.39
CA LEU A 48 7.18 -4.03 -14.72
C LEU A 48 7.50 -2.89 -15.71
N LEU A 49 7.39 -1.63 -15.28
CA LEU A 49 7.78 -0.47 -16.08
C LEU A 49 9.28 -0.49 -16.42
N GLN A 50 10.13 -0.80 -15.43
CA GLN A 50 11.57 -0.92 -15.62
C GLN A 50 11.90 -2.00 -16.66
N ARG A 51 11.29 -3.19 -16.56
CA ARG A 51 11.47 -4.28 -17.53
C ARG A 51 11.03 -3.89 -18.93
N LYS A 52 9.90 -3.19 -19.05
CA LYS A 52 9.40 -2.69 -20.33
C LYS A 52 10.40 -1.71 -20.94
N ALA A 53 10.79 -0.67 -20.19
CA ALA A 53 11.75 0.32 -20.65
C ALA A 53 13.10 -0.29 -21.04
N PHE A 54 13.57 -1.28 -20.28
CA PHE A 54 14.79 -2.02 -20.61
C PHE A 54 14.64 -2.82 -21.91
N SER A 55 13.53 -3.55 -22.08
CA SER A 55 13.26 -4.33 -23.29
C SER A 55 13.18 -3.43 -24.52
N ASP A 56 12.48 -2.29 -24.40
CA ASP A 56 12.38 -1.28 -25.47
C ASP A 56 13.77 -0.73 -25.84
N GLY A 57 14.62 -0.48 -24.83
CA GLY A 57 16.01 -0.04 -25.04
C GLY A 57 16.89 -1.07 -25.74
N VAL A 58 16.78 -2.35 -25.36
CA VAL A 58 17.51 -3.45 -26.02
C VAL A 58 17.02 -3.62 -27.46
N ASN A 59 15.72 -3.58 -27.70
CA ASN A 59 15.15 -3.67 -29.05
C ASN A 59 15.65 -2.52 -29.94
N THR A 60 15.67 -1.29 -29.41
CA THR A 60 16.23 -0.13 -30.12
C THR A 60 17.72 -0.33 -30.47
N LEU A 61 18.48 -0.97 -29.58
CA LEU A 61 19.90 -1.25 -29.83
C LEU A 61 20.07 -2.32 -30.93
N MET A 62 19.21 -3.35 -30.93
CA MET A 62 19.21 -4.39 -31.97
C MET A 62 18.84 -3.84 -33.34
N GLU A 63 17.92 -2.88 -33.42
CA GLU A 63 17.58 -2.19 -34.67
C GLU A 63 18.75 -1.36 -35.22
N LYS A 64 19.47 -0.65 -34.34
CA LYS A 64 20.63 0.18 -34.73
C LYS A 64 21.87 -0.62 -35.06
N PHE A 65 22.07 -1.75 -34.39
CA PHE A 65 23.25 -2.62 -34.56
C PHE A 65 22.81 -4.09 -34.70
N PRO A 66 22.27 -4.48 -35.87
CA PRO A 66 21.76 -5.84 -36.09
C PRO A 66 22.79 -6.94 -35.83
N GLN A 67 24.08 -6.65 -36.04
CA GLN A 67 25.19 -7.58 -35.78
C GLN A 67 25.32 -7.98 -34.30
N MET A 68 24.83 -7.15 -33.37
CA MET A 68 24.86 -7.43 -31.93
C MET A 68 23.61 -8.18 -31.44
N GLY A 69 22.59 -8.36 -32.29
CA GLY A 69 21.28 -8.86 -31.88
C GLY A 69 21.32 -10.25 -31.23
N GLY A 70 22.12 -11.17 -31.78
CA GLY A 70 22.26 -12.52 -31.23
C GLY A 70 22.88 -12.52 -29.82
N GLU A 71 23.95 -11.75 -29.62
CA GLU A 71 24.63 -11.63 -28.32
C GLU A 71 23.74 -10.93 -27.29
N LEU A 72 23.07 -9.83 -27.67
CA LEU A 72 22.14 -9.12 -26.78
C LEU A 72 20.98 -10.02 -26.33
N HIS A 73 20.40 -10.78 -27.26
CA HIS A 73 19.35 -11.74 -26.91
C HIS A 73 19.89 -12.83 -25.97
N LYS A 74 21.10 -13.34 -26.20
CA LYS A 74 21.71 -14.34 -25.32
C LYS A 74 21.97 -13.80 -23.91
N ILE A 75 22.44 -12.56 -23.80
CA ILE A 75 22.79 -11.93 -22.51
C ILE A 75 21.56 -11.49 -21.72
N PHE A 76 20.51 -10.99 -22.37
CA PHE A 76 19.39 -10.35 -21.68
C PHE A 76 18.00 -10.96 -21.99
N GLY A 77 17.83 -11.58 -23.14
CA GLY A 77 16.56 -12.16 -23.60
C GLY A 77 16.38 -13.63 -23.22
N SER A 78 17.47 -14.38 -23.04
CA SER A 78 17.43 -15.79 -22.64
C SER A 78 16.73 -15.97 -21.29
N PRO A 79 15.84 -16.97 -21.12
CA PRO A 79 15.24 -17.34 -19.83
C PRO A 79 16.27 -17.58 -18.73
N GLU A 80 17.43 -18.14 -19.09
CA GLU A 80 18.53 -18.47 -18.18
C GLU A 80 19.48 -17.26 -17.94
N SER A 81 19.20 -16.10 -18.54
CA SER A 81 20.08 -14.94 -18.35
C SER A 81 20.05 -14.47 -16.89
N PRO A 82 21.21 -14.12 -16.30
CA PRO A 82 21.27 -13.61 -14.93
C PRO A 82 20.34 -12.41 -14.71
N PHE A 83 20.22 -11.53 -15.71
CA PHE A 83 19.30 -10.39 -15.67
C PHE A 83 17.85 -10.83 -15.51
N LYS A 84 17.38 -11.76 -16.36
CA LYS A 84 16.00 -12.23 -16.34
C LYS A 84 15.69 -13.00 -15.07
N THR A 85 16.59 -13.89 -14.66
CA THR A 85 16.48 -14.65 -13.40
C THR A 85 16.37 -13.74 -12.18
N VAL A 86 17.29 -12.76 -12.03
CA VAL A 86 17.25 -11.83 -10.89
C VAL A 86 15.99 -10.96 -10.94
N SER A 87 15.64 -10.45 -12.13
CA SER A 87 14.42 -9.66 -12.27
C SER A 87 13.19 -10.47 -11.87
N ASP A 88 13.06 -11.71 -12.34
CA ASP A 88 11.93 -12.62 -12.08
C ASP A 88 11.85 -12.98 -10.60
N ASN A 89 12.97 -13.24 -9.94
CA ASN A 89 13.03 -13.46 -8.50
C ASN A 89 12.53 -12.25 -7.70
N ILE A 90 12.94 -11.03 -8.06
CA ILE A 90 12.50 -9.81 -7.35
C ILE A 90 11.00 -9.59 -7.55
N LEU A 91 10.49 -9.77 -8.77
CA LEU A 91 9.07 -9.59 -9.05
C LEU A 91 8.23 -10.66 -8.33
N GLN A 92 8.65 -11.93 -8.37
CA GLN A 92 7.99 -13.02 -7.68
C GLN A 92 7.98 -12.82 -6.17
N TYR A 93 9.12 -12.43 -5.57
CA TYR A 93 9.21 -12.10 -4.15
C TYR A 93 8.25 -10.97 -3.77
N THR A 94 8.24 -9.88 -4.55
CA THR A 94 7.38 -8.72 -4.29
C THR A 94 5.89 -9.11 -4.36
N CYS A 95 5.50 -9.85 -5.40
CA CYS A 95 4.13 -10.35 -5.56
C CYS A 95 3.75 -11.34 -4.46
N GLY A 96 4.66 -12.22 -4.05
CA GLY A 96 4.47 -13.16 -2.93
C GLY A 96 4.25 -12.43 -1.61
N LYS A 97 5.07 -11.42 -1.29
CA LYS A 97 4.89 -10.57 -0.11
C LYS A 97 3.58 -9.80 -0.13
N ARG A 98 3.12 -9.37 -1.30
CA ARG A 98 1.81 -8.72 -1.43
C ARG A 98 0.68 -9.71 -1.13
N ALA A 99 0.77 -10.94 -1.64
CA ALA A 99 -0.19 -11.99 -1.34
C ALA A 99 -0.23 -12.33 0.17
N GLU A 100 0.92 -12.44 0.84
CA GLU A 100 1.01 -12.61 2.30
C GLU A 100 0.32 -11.46 3.05
N CYS A 101 0.53 -10.20 2.62
CA CYS A 101 -0.15 -9.04 3.22
C CYS A 101 -1.67 -9.12 3.06
N ILE A 102 -2.17 -9.50 1.89
CA ILE A 102 -3.60 -9.67 1.63
C ILE A 102 -4.18 -10.77 2.52
N GLU A 103 -3.50 -11.90 2.66
CA GLU A 103 -3.91 -13.01 3.53
C GLU A 103 -3.97 -12.59 5.00
N LEU A 104 -2.93 -11.92 5.51
CA LEU A 104 -2.90 -11.40 6.87
C LEU A 104 -4.01 -10.38 7.12
N ARG A 105 -4.29 -9.48 6.16
CA ARG A 105 -5.40 -8.52 6.24
C ARG A 105 -6.74 -9.23 6.32
N ARG A 106 -6.95 -10.30 5.54
CA ARG A 106 -8.18 -11.12 5.59
C ARG A 106 -8.32 -11.84 6.92
N LYS A 107 -7.23 -12.38 7.47
CA LYS A 107 -7.20 -13.03 8.79
C LYS A 107 -7.63 -12.10 9.93
N LEU A 108 -7.29 -10.81 9.84
CA LEU A 108 -7.72 -9.79 10.82
C LEU A 108 -9.23 -9.50 10.80
N LEU A 109 -9.94 -9.96 9.76
CA LEU A 109 -11.38 -9.81 9.54
C LEU A 109 -12.15 -11.11 9.81
N GLU A 110 -11.48 -12.20 10.21
CA GLU A 110 -12.13 -13.47 10.50
C GLU A 110 -13.08 -13.36 11.72
N PRO A 111 -14.30 -13.91 11.62
CA PRO A 111 -15.18 -14.06 12.77
C PRO A 111 -14.55 -14.94 13.85
N LYS A 112 -15.00 -14.77 15.10
CA LYS A 112 -14.59 -15.65 16.21
C LYS A 112 -15.04 -17.10 16.01
N ASP A 113 -16.13 -17.30 15.29
CA ASP A 113 -16.64 -18.63 14.97
C ASP A 113 -15.77 -19.27 13.87
N ALA A 114 -15.18 -20.43 14.19
CA ALA A 114 -14.25 -21.13 13.31
C ALA A 114 -14.91 -21.68 12.02
N HIS A 115 -16.19 -22.04 12.07
CA HIS A 115 -16.92 -22.49 10.90
C HIS A 115 -17.15 -21.32 9.93
N LEU A 116 -17.59 -20.17 10.45
CA LEU A 116 -17.80 -18.96 9.68
C LEU A 116 -16.48 -18.39 9.13
N ALA A 117 -15.39 -18.48 9.90
CA ALA A 117 -14.06 -18.13 9.43
C ALA A 117 -13.64 -18.99 8.22
N LYS A 118 -13.85 -20.30 8.27
CA LYS A 118 -13.54 -21.20 7.14
C LYS A 118 -14.35 -20.85 5.89
N LEU A 119 -15.63 -20.53 6.03
CA LEU A 119 -16.49 -20.12 4.92
C LEU A 119 -16.04 -18.78 4.32
N LEU A 120 -15.73 -17.79 5.16
CA LEU A 120 -15.24 -16.48 4.72
C LEU A 120 -13.88 -16.59 4.00
N THR A 121 -12.96 -17.40 4.54
CA THR A 121 -11.63 -17.61 3.94
C THR A 121 -11.71 -18.32 2.58
N GLY A 122 -12.79 -19.07 2.33
CA GLY A 122 -13.09 -19.65 1.01
C GLY A 122 -13.48 -18.61 -0.06
N ILE A 123 -13.84 -17.38 0.31
CA ILE A 123 -14.18 -16.33 -0.66
C ILE A 123 -12.88 -15.73 -1.21
N PRO A 124 -12.57 -15.83 -2.51
CA PRO A 124 -11.34 -15.28 -3.06
C PRO A 124 -11.30 -13.74 -2.99
N PRO A 125 -10.12 -13.10 -3.04
CA PRO A 125 -10.05 -11.65 -3.24
C PRO A 125 -10.49 -11.29 -4.67
N SER A 126 -11.00 -10.07 -4.86
CA SER A 126 -11.23 -9.50 -6.19
C SER A 126 -10.06 -8.59 -6.60
N SER A 127 -10.15 -7.97 -7.78
CA SER A 127 -9.18 -6.97 -8.23
C SER A 127 -9.22 -5.69 -7.38
N THR A 128 -10.33 -5.42 -6.68
CA THR A 128 -10.58 -4.17 -5.96
C THR A 128 -10.79 -4.35 -4.46
N ALA A 129 -11.20 -5.54 -3.99
CA ALA A 129 -11.55 -5.80 -2.61
C ALA A 129 -10.89 -7.08 -2.06
N LEU A 130 -10.73 -7.13 -0.73
CA LEU A 130 -10.13 -8.27 -0.02
C LEU A 130 -10.95 -9.57 -0.17
N PHE A 131 -12.23 -9.44 -0.52
CA PHE A 131 -13.16 -10.52 -0.80
C PHE A 131 -13.97 -10.15 -2.03
N GLU A 132 -14.27 -11.14 -2.87
CA GLU A 132 -15.17 -10.98 -3.99
C GLU A 132 -16.54 -10.52 -3.49
N GLU A 133 -16.99 -9.39 -4.03
CA GLU A 133 -18.06 -8.58 -3.47
C GLU A 133 -19.41 -9.32 -3.48
N ARG A 134 -19.69 -10.11 -4.53
CA ARG A 134 -20.94 -10.86 -4.69
C ARG A 134 -21.03 -12.02 -3.70
N LEU A 135 -20.00 -12.84 -3.62
CA LEU A 135 -19.88 -13.99 -2.72
C LEU A 135 -19.88 -13.54 -1.26
N LEU A 136 -19.23 -12.41 -0.97
CA LEU A 136 -19.28 -11.81 0.36
C LEU A 136 -20.70 -11.35 0.72
N ALA A 137 -21.41 -10.70 -0.19
CA ALA A 137 -22.80 -10.28 0.04
C ALA A 137 -23.71 -11.49 0.30
N GLU A 138 -23.53 -12.59 -0.43
CA GLU A 138 -24.24 -13.85 -0.20
C GLU A 138 -23.92 -14.44 1.18
N PHE A 139 -22.64 -14.44 1.59
CA PHE A 139 -22.20 -14.88 2.91
C PHE A 139 -22.82 -14.07 4.05
N VAL A 140 -22.80 -12.73 3.94
CA VAL A 140 -23.36 -11.82 4.94
C VAL A 140 -24.88 -11.99 5.05
N ARG A 141 -25.57 -12.17 3.92
CA ARG A 141 -27.02 -12.44 3.90
C ARG A 141 -27.37 -13.75 4.61
N ALA A 142 -26.55 -14.79 4.46
CA ALA A 142 -26.74 -16.06 5.15
C ALA A 142 -26.35 -16.02 6.64
N HIS A 143 -25.41 -15.15 7.01
CA HIS A 143 -24.85 -15.07 8.37
C HIS A 143 -24.80 -13.63 8.90
N PRO A 144 -25.95 -12.98 9.13
CA PRO A 144 -26.00 -11.55 9.49
C PRO A 144 -25.31 -11.21 10.82
N SER A 145 -25.13 -12.19 11.71
CA SER A 145 -24.42 -12.03 12.99
C SER A 145 -22.91 -11.80 12.84
N THR A 146 -22.34 -12.04 11.66
CA THR A 146 -20.91 -11.83 11.37
C THR A 146 -20.53 -10.37 11.18
N VAL A 147 -21.51 -9.53 10.88
CA VAL A 147 -21.33 -8.11 10.60
C VAL A 147 -21.96 -7.31 11.73
N ARG A 148 -21.26 -6.31 12.28
CA ARG A 148 -21.87 -5.46 13.31
C ARG A 148 -22.89 -4.54 12.63
N PRO A 149 -24.18 -4.53 13.05
CA PRO A 149 -25.08 -3.49 12.59
C PRO A 149 -24.55 -2.14 13.06
N LYS A 150 -24.44 -1.19 12.14
CA LYS A 150 -24.11 0.21 12.44
C LYS A 150 -25.12 0.69 13.50
N PRO A 151 -24.71 1.11 14.71
CA PRO A 151 -25.65 1.82 15.56
C PRO A 151 -26.01 3.11 14.82
N ARG A 152 -27.23 3.19 14.30
CA ARG A 152 -27.85 4.47 13.95
C ARG A 152 -27.97 5.20 15.28
N ASN A 153 -26.98 6.01 15.62
CA ASN A 153 -27.18 7.02 16.63
C ASN A 153 -28.33 7.90 16.09
N PRO A 154 -29.51 7.94 16.74
CA PRO A 154 -30.48 8.95 16.38
C PRO A 154 -29.80 10.32 16.54
N PRO A 155 -30.10 11.31 15.69
CA PRO A 155 -29.59 12.66 15.89
C PRO A 155 -29.87 13.06 17.33
N ARG A 156 -28.83 13.41 18.11
CA ARG A 156 -29.04 14.02 19.42
C ARG A 156 -29.82 15.30 19.16
N LEU A 157 -31.11 15.29 19.49
CA LEU A 157 -31.88 16.52 19.57
C LEU A 157 -31.14 17.44 20.54
N PRO A 158 -30.86 18.70 20.16
CA PRO A 158 -30.27 19.64 21.09
C PRO A 158 -31.21 19.78 22.31
N PRO A 159 -30.67 19.89 23.52
CA PRO A 159 -31.49 20.14 24.70
C PRO A 159 -32.29 21.44 24.50
N PRO A 160 -33.53 21.53 25.01
CA PRO A 160 -34.34 22.72 24.87
C PRO A 160 -33.60 23.92 25.44
N ALA A 161 -33.47 24.97 24.63
CA ALA A 161 -32.79 26.21 25.01
C ALA A 161 -33.48 26.80 26.25
N SER A 162 -32.77 26.84 27.38
CA SER A 162 -33.16 27.68 28.49
C SER A 162 -33.07 29.14 28.05
N VAL A 163 -34.19 29.84 28.15
CA VAL A 163 -34.34 31.26 27.87
C VAL A 163 -33.37 32.05 28.76
N GLN A 164 -32.37 32.69 28.14
CA GLN A 164 -31.53 33.70 28.78
C GLN A 164 -32.20 35.08 28.57
N PRO A 165 -32.39 35.91 29.62
CA PRO A 165 -32.80 37.29 29.43
C PRO A 165 -31.64 38.18 28.94
N PHE A 166 -32.03 39.25 28.25
CA PHE A 166 -31.29 40.24 27.48
C PHE A 166 -30.11 40.98 28.17
N PRO A 167 -29.25 41.66 27.39
CA PRO A 167 -27.92 42.12 27.81
C PRO A 167 -27.95 43.48 28.51
N SER A 168 -27.01 43.69 29.44
CA SER A 168 -26.71 45.03 29.98
C SER A 168 -25.37 45.55 29.44
N THR A 169 -25.34 46.87 29.34
CA THR A 169 -24.50 47.66 28.45
C THR A 169 -23.22 48.16 29.16
N GLN A 170 -22.04 47.83 28.59
CA GLN A 170 -20.77 48.60 28.58
C GLN A 170 -19.99 48.85 29.92
N PRO A 171 -18.69 49.27 29.90
CA PRO A 171 -17.91 49.79 28.77
C PRO A 171 -16.52 49.17 28.49
N ARG A 172 -16.13 49.43 27.24
CA ARG A 172 -14.85 49.22 26.56
C ARG A 172 -13.73 50.01 27.24
N ARG A 173 -12.64 49.33 27.62
CA ARG A 173 -11.33 49.97 27.89
C ARG A 173 -10.33 49.50 26.85
N GLU A 174 -9.98 50.47 26.01
CA GLU A 174 -8.93 50.50 25.01
C GLU A 174 -7.55 50.35 25.70
N ARG A 175 -6.71 49.45 25.20
CA ARG A 175 -5.25 49.62 25.24
C ARG A 175 -4.60 48.84 24.09
N ASP A 176 -3.76 49.58 23.41
CA ASP A 176 -3.14 49.38 22.11
C ASP A 176 -1.95 48.39 22.10
N PRO A 177 -1.34 48.10 20.93
CA PRO A 177 -0.88 46.77 20.53
C PRO A 177 0.62 46.56 20.72
N ALA A 178 1.05 45.29 20.72
CA ALA A 178 2.45 44.96 20.47
C ALA A 178 2.65 43.54 19.90
N LEU A 179 3.30 43.53 18.72
CA LEU A 179 4.27 42.53 18.24
C LEU A 179 3.77 41.19 17.66
N GLN A 180 3.80 41.16 16.32
CA GLN A 180 4.15 40.00 15.50
C GLN A 180 5.53 39.41 15.89
N VAL A 181 5.72 38.09 15.72
CA VAL A 181 6.85 37.40 15.04
C VAL A 181 6.45 35.90 15.00
N GLN A 182 6.05 35.32 13.86
CA GLN A 182 6.83 34.71 12.77
C GLN A 182 7.29 33.26 13.02
N GLU A 183 7.09 32.45 11.98
CA GLU A 183 7.32 31.01 11.82
C GLU A 183 8.71 30.51 12.24
N HIS A 184 8.81 29.20 12.55
CA HIS A 184 9.96 28.42 12.12
C HIS A 184 9.58 27.01 11.67
N LYS A 185 9.83 26.75 10.38
CA LYS A 185 9.97 25.44 9.75
C LYS A 185 11.27 24.78 10.22
N GLY A 186 11.27 23.46 10.39
CA GLY A 186 12.47 22.64 10.55
C GLY A 186 12.26 21.21 10.02
N PRO A 187 13.29 20.55 9.46
CA PRO A 187 13.14 19.49 8.47
C PRO A 187 13.37 18.08 9.02
N TRP A 188 12.62 17.10 8.49
CA TRP A 188 12.87 15.68 8.71
C TRP A 188 14.05 15.22 7.85
N HIS A 189 15.20 14.99 8.49
CA HIS A 189 16.33 14.28 7.89
C HIS A 189 16.08 12.76 8.01
N PHE A 190 15.83 12.09 6.89
CA PHE A 190 15.98 10.63 6.78
C PHE A 190 17.37 10.34 6.19
N CYS A 191 18.23 9.74 7.00
CA CYS A 191 19.54 9.25 6.61
C CYS A 191 19.45 7.74 6.34
N PHE A 192 19.70 7.31 5.11
CA PHE A 192 19.96 5.92 4.75
C PHE A 192 21.48 5.74 4.60
N PRO A 193 22.12 4.80 5.29
CA PRO A 193 23.40 4.28 4.84
C PRO A 193 23.16 3.05 3.94
N ILE A 194 23.49 3.23 2.67
CA ILE A 194 23.91 2.17 1.74
C ILE A 194 25.34 1.81 2.15
N GLN A 195 25.63 0.54 2.45
CA GLN A 195 27.00 0.04 2.47
C GLN A 195 27.19 -0.95 1.32
N ALA A 196 28.08 -0.54 0.41
CA ALA A 196 28.63 -1.33 -0.67
C ALA A 196 29.73 -2.28 -0.15
N GLN A 197 29.95 -3.34 -0.93
CA GLN A 197 30.92 -4.42 -0.72
C GLN A 197 32.38 -3.92 -0.70
N ASP A 198 33.20 -4.56 0.14
CA ASP A 198 34.64 -4.66 -0.10
C ASP A 198 35.01 -6.12 -0.42
N HIS A 199 35.60 -6.29 -1.60
CA HIS A 199 36.37 -7.46 -1.98
C HIS A 199 37.72 -7.41 -1.24
N GLN A 200 38.12 -8.51 -0.60
CA GLN A 200 39.52 -8.72 -0.21
C GLN A 200 39.97 -10.13 -0.61
N GLU A 201 40.94 -10.17 -1.53
CA GLU A 201 41.70 -11.36 -1.93
C GLU A 201 42.60 -11.90 -0.81
N GLN A 202 42.95 -13.19 -0.95
CA GLN A 202 44.24 -13.88 -0.68
C GLN A 202 44.14 -15.16 0.18
N PRO A 203 45.12 -16.09 0.16
CA PRO A 203 46.05 -16.48 -0.92
C PRO A 203 46.15 -18.03 -1.11
N LEU A 204 46.97 -18.44 -2.09
CA LEU A 204 47.46 -19.80 -2.34
C LEU A 204 47.90 -20.53 -1.05
N ALA A 205 47.49 -21.79 -0.91
CA ALA A 205 48.15 -22.78 -0.07
C ALA A 205 48.44 -24.05 -0.88
N GLN A 206 49.70 -24.46 -0.84
CA GLN A 206 50.29 -25.63 -1.47
C GLN A 206 49.68 -26.94 -0.94
N ARG A 207 49.45 -27.91 -1.82
CA ARG A 207 49.90 -29.31 -1.69
C ARG A 207 49.66 -30.08 -2.98
#